data_AF-A0A7S1ISW7-F1
#
_entry.id   AF-A0A7S1ISW7-F1
#
_cell.length_a   1.000
_cell.length_b   1.000
_cell.length_c   1.000
_cell.angle_alpha   90.00
_cell.angle_beta   90.00
_cell.angle_gamma   90.00
#
_symmetry.space_group_name_H-M   'P 1'
#
loop_
_entity.id
_entity.type
_entity.pdbx_description
1 polymer ?
#
loop_
_entity_poly.entity_id
_entity_poly.type
_entity_poly.pdbx_seq_one_letter_code
_entity_poly.pdbx_strand_id
1 'polypeptide(L)'
;DDFALALSGRDHNLQAMVDSTGACMVHMGTCFKMGKTPSDEQILALVDFVTRDKSGRICTINLPEVFSPAAAYKDVATGCLMLTCSDGFVMKEHLVLLWFNQEVQQKHTKPRETYWFTCEPTIPPLPWSETTKEAVKELAHGIAMHEARKNSTRADGVLEAMQTKDQFLANISHEIRTPLYAVNALSELCLVAPNVPQEVREHLQVINESGTSLLGLLNDIIDLRKLELGKMQLQLIDIDLIQFSRSCIHMYLQHITQKGIQAVLE
;
A
#
# COMPACT_ATOMS: atom_id res chain seq x y z
N ASP A 1 4.81 -4.34 10.73
CA ASP A 1 5.61 -5.39 11.37
C ASP A 1 6.02 -5.05 12.81
N ASP A 2 6.70 -3.93 13.08
CA ASP A 2 7.25 -3.67 14.43
C ASP A 2 6.22 -3.31 15.54
N PHE A 3 5.10 -2.67 15.20
CA PHE A 3 4.16 -2.15 16.21
C PHE A 3 3.31 -3.24 16.89
N ALA A 4 2.79 -4.19 16.12
CA ALA A 4 2.07 -5.34 16.65
C ALA A 4 3.00 -6.22 17.52
N LEU A 5 4.25 -6.41 17.07
CA LEU A 5 5.26 -7.15 17.84
C LEU A 5 5.62 -6.45 19.16
N ALA A 6 5.71 -5.11 19.15
CA ALA A 6 5.99 -4.31 20.34
C ALA A 6 4.83 -4.29 21.35
N LEU A 7 3.58 -4.34 20.88
CA LEU A 7 2.40 -4.51 21.72
C LEU A 7 2.30 -5.93 22.28
N SER A 8 2.61 -6.95 21.46
CA SER A 8 2.60 -8.35 21.90
C SER A 8 3.70 -8.65 22.91
N GLY A 9 4.89 -8.04 22.79
CA GLY A 9 5.99 -8.24 23.73
C GLY A 9 5.75 -7.69 25.14
N ARG A 10 4.64 -6.98 25.38
CA ARG A 10 4.22 -6.45 26.69
C ARG A 10 3.02 -7.23 27.23
N ASP A 11 3.19 -8.55 27.36
CA ASP A 11 2.15 -9.55 27.70
C ASP A 11 1.25 -9.21 28.90
N HIS A 12 1.68 -8.33 29.81
CA HIS A 12 0.96 -8.01 31.05
C HIS A 12 0.09 -6.74 30.97
N ASN A 13 0.29 -5.87 29.97
CA ASN A 13 -0.33 -4.54 29.98
C ASN A 13 -1.74 -4.52 29.36
N LEU A 14 -1.97 -5.23 28.25
CA LEU A 14 -3.26 -5.20 27.55
C LEU A 14 -4.36 -5.91 28.34
N GLN A 15 -4.04 -7.04 28.96
CA GLN A 15 -4.98 -7.77 29.82
C GLN A 15 -5.29 -6.99 31.12
N ALA A 16 -4.26 -6.42 31.76
CA ALA A 16 -4.41 -5.66 33.00
C ALA A 16 -5.09 -4.29 32.81
N MET A 17 -5.03 -3.70 31.61
CA MET A 17 -5.67 -2.42 31.33
C MET A 17 -7.21 -2.45 31.48
N VAL A 18 -7.80 -3.63 31.29
CA VAL A 18 -9.25 -3.82 31.20
C VAL A 18 -9.74 -4.87 32.21
N ASP A 19 -8.88 -5.33 33.13
CA ASP A 19 -9.13 -6.43 34.06
C ASP A 19 -9.78 -7.65 33.40
N SER A 20 -9.29 -8.03 32.21
CA SER A 20 -9.88 -9.10 31.42
C SER A 20 -9.26 -10.47 31.71
N THR A 21 -10.00 -11.54 31.45
CA THR A 21 -9.46 -12.91 31.55
C THR A 21 -8.58 -13.30 30.36
N GLY A 22 -8.73 -12.60 29.24
CA GLY A 22 -7.83 -12.68 28.10
C GLY A 22 -8.03 -11.51 27.15
N ALA A 23 -7.06 -11.33 26.26
CA ALA A 23 -7.05 -10.32 25.22
C ALA A 23 -6.50 -10.91 23.92
N CYS A 24 -7.00 -10.44 22.78
CA CYS A 24 -6.48 -10.81 21.48
C CYS A 24 -6.34 -9.56 20.60
N MET A 25 -5.22 -9.46 19.90
CA MET A 25 -4.98 -8.47 18.88
C MET A 25 -4.94 -9.19 17.52
N VAL A 26 -5.75 -8.75 16.58
CA VAL A 26 -5.77 -9.28 15.21
C VAL A 26 -5.18 -8.23 14.28
N HIS A 27 -4.13 -8.60 13.54
CA HIS A 27 -3.48 -7.75 12.55
C HIS A 27 -3.26 -8.56 11.28
N MET A 28 -3.84 -8.13 10.15
CA MET A 28 -3.68 -8.79 8.84
C MET A 28 -4.04 -10.29 8.87
N GLY A 29 -5.06 -10.66 9.63
CA GLY A 29 -5.52 -12.05 9.78
C GLY A 29 -4.71 -12.89 10.78
N THR A 30 -3.61 -12.36 11.32
CA THR A 30 -2.82 -13.03 12.36
C THR A 30 -3.37 -12.67 13.74
N CYS A 31 -3.63 -13.68 14.56
CA CYS A 31 -4.12 -13.53 15.93
C CYS A 31 -2.97 -13.58 16.95
N PHE A 32 -2.80 -12.51 17.71
CA PHE A 32 -1.87 -12.42 18.84
C PHE A 32 -2.69 -12.53 20.13
N LYS A 33 -2.60 -13.67 20.82
CA LYS A 33 -3.46 -14.01 21.97
C LYS A 33 -2.71 -13.88 23.29
N MET A 34 -3.41 -13.38 24.31
CA MET A 34 -2.92 -13.22 25.69
C MET A 34 -3.97 -13.75 26.67
N GLY A 35 -3.55 -14.55 27.66
CA GLY A 35 -4.47 -15.13 28.63
C GLY A 35 -5.46 -16.12 28.01
N LYS A 36 -6.67 -16.21 28.57
CA LYS A 36 -7.71 -17.15 28.11
C LYS A 36 -8.51 -16.55 26.96
N THR A 37 -8.37 -17.14 25.77
CA THR A 37 -8.99 -16.63 24.55
C THR A 37 -9.57 -17.78 23.71
N PRO A 38 -10.60 -17.52 22.87
CA PRO A 38 -11.13 -18.49 21.92
C PRO A 38 -10.09 -18.91 20.85
N SER A 39 -10.43 -19.88 20.00
CA SER A 39 -9.54 -20.28 18.89
C SER A 39 -9.43 -19.19 17.82
N ASP A 40 -8.36 -19.22 17.02
CA ASP A 40 -8.11 -18.22 15.98
C ASP A 40 -9.26 -18.17 14.96
N GLU A 41 -9.81 -19.32 14.59
CA GLU A 41 -10.97 -19.40 13.69
C GLU A 41 -12.21 -18.73 14.27
N GLN A 42 -12.47 -18.94 15.57
CA GLN A 42 -13.59 -18.30 16.28
C GLN A 42 -13.41 -16.79 16.39
N ILE A 43 -12.18 -16.34 16.63
CA ILE A 43 -11.83 -14.92 16.72
C ILE A 43 -11.98 -14.24 15.36
N LEU A 44 -11.46 -14.83 14.29
CA LEU A 44 -11.57 -14.28 12.94
C LEU A 44 -13.02 -14.23 12.47
N ALA A 45 -13.83 -15.27 12.74
CA ALA A 45 -15.26 -15.25 12.44
C ALA A 45 -16.01 -14.13 13.17
N LEU A 46 -15.63 -13.84 14.43
CA LEU A 46 -16.19 -12.73 15.19
C LEU A 46 -15.76 -11.39 14.58
N VAL A 47 -14.48 -11.21 14.23
CA VAL A 47 -13.98 -9.98 13.59
C VAL A 47 -14.68 -9.71 12.26
N ASP A 48 -14.87 -10.74 11.43
CA ASP A 48 -15.59 -10.65 10.16
C ASP A 48 -17.06 -10.25 10.35
N PHE A 49 -17.71 -10.74 11.40
CA PHE A 49 -19.09 -10.37 11.72
C PHE A 49 -19.20 -8.88 12.07
N VAL A 50 -18.32 -8.36 12.93
CA VAL A 50 -18.41 -6.96 13.38
C VAL A 50 -17.98 -5.98 12.29
N THR A 51 -16.97 -6.32 11.50
CA THR A 51 -16.51 -5.46 10.40
C THR A 51 -17.58 -5.28 9.32
N ARG A 52 -18.47 -6.26 9.12
CA ARG A 52 -19.61 -6.17 8.19
C ARG A 52 -20.72 -5.23 8.68
N ASP A 53 -20.93 -5.15 9.99
CA ASP A 53 -21.99 -4.34 10.61
C ASP A 53 -21.65 -2.84 10.67
N LYS A 54 -20.42 -2.44 10.27
CA LYS A 54 -19.92 -1.05 10.22
C LYS A 54 -19.95 -0.28 11.56
N SER A 55 -20.39 -0.91 12.65
CA SER A 55 -20.35 -0.34 13.99
C SER A 55 -18.92 -0.21 14.52
N GLY A 56 -18.01 -1.10 14.08
CA GLY A 56 -16.57 -1.07 14.39
C GLY A 56 -16.24 -1.24 15.89
N ARG A 57 -17.25 -1.44 16.73
CA ARG A 57 -17.13 -1.49 18.19
C ARG A 57 -18.21 -2.39 18.76
N ILE A 58 -17.83 -3.30 19.65
CA ILE A 58 -18.78 -4.10 20.43
C ILE A 58 -18.36 -4.04 21.89
N CYS A 59 -19.33 -3.80 22.79
CA CYS A 59 -19.15 -3.91 24.22
C CYS A 59 -20.35 -4.67 24.76
N THR A 60 -20.15 -5.94 25.11
CA THR A 60 -21.21 -6.80 25.63
C THR A 60 -20.70 -7.65 26.79
N ILE A 61 -21.61 -7.94 27.72
CA ILE A 61 -21.42 -8.92 28.79
C ILE A 61 -22.00 -10.29 28.43
N ASN A 62 -22.73 -10.38 27.30
CA ASN A 62 -23.38 -11.58 26.79
C ASN A 62 -23.15 -11.68 25.27
N LEU A 63 -21.99 -12.17 24.87
CA LEU A 63 -21.58 -12.31 23.47
C LEU A 63 -22.53 -13.21 22.65
N PRO A 64 -23.05 -14.35 23.16
CA PRO A 64 -24.00 -15.20 22.41
C PRO A 64 -25.28 -14.50 21.95
N GLU A 65 -25.71 -13.44 22.64
CA GLU A 65 -26.89 -12.65 22.26
C GLU A 65 -26.63 -11.78 21.01
N VAL A 66 -25.40 -11.30 20.87
CA VAL A 66 -24.97 -10.45 19.74
C VAL A 66 -24.40 -11.31 18.60
N PHE A 67 -23.72 -12.41 18.93
CA PHE A 67 -23.07 -13.32 17.99
C PHE A 67 -23.40 -14.77 18.37
N SER A 68 -24.45 -15.33 17.74
CA SER A 68 -24.96 -16.69 18.04
C SER A 68 -23.89 -17.80 18.07
N PRO A 69 -22.86 -17.82 17.19
CA PRO A 69 -21.80 -18.83 17.26
C PRO A 69 -20.94 -18.78 18.54
N ALA A 70 -20.98 -17.68 19.31
CA ALA A 70 -20.28 -17.60 20.60
C ALA A 70 -20.83 -18.55 21.68
N ALA A 71 -22.01 -19.13 21.48
CA ALA A 71 -22.53 -20.15 22.38
C ALA A 71 -21.58 -21.35 22.53
N ALA A 72 -20.76 -21.64 21.50
CA ALA A 72 -19.81 -22.76 21.49
C ALA A 72 -18.58 -22.55 22.41
N TYR A 73 -18.27 -21.31 22.80
CA TYR A 73 -17.10 -20.96 23.62
C TYR A 73 -17.48 -20.02 24.78
N LYS A 74 -18.71 -20.16 25.28
CA LYS A 74 -19.28 -19.33 26.35
C LYS A 74 -18.47 -19.41 27.66
N ASP A 75 -17.85 -20.56 27.91
CA ASP A 75 -16.94 -20.83 29.03
C ASP A 75 -15.65 -20.00 28.98
N VAL A 76 -15.24 -19.58 27.77
CA VAL A 76 -14.02 -18.80 27.55
C VAL A 76 -14.30 -17.31 27.35
N ALA A 77 -15.38 -16.96 26.63
CA ALA A 77 -15.70 -15.58 26.29
C ALA A 77 -17.21 -15.32 26.37
N THR A 78 -17.71 -15.10 27.59
CA THR A 78 -19.08 -14.66 27.80
C THR A 78 -19.23 -13.16 27.54
N GLY A 79 -18.28 -12.35 27.99
CA GLY A 79 -18.21 -10.91 27.72
C GLY A 79 -17.15 -10.61 26.67
N CYS A 80 -17.42 -9.64 25.79
CA CYS A 80 -16.48 -9.18 24.78
C CYS A 80 -16.47 -7.65 24.70
N LEU A 81 -15.28 -7.08 24.75
CA LEU A 81 -15.02 -5.71 24.34
C LEU A 81 -14.16 -5.75 23.09
N MET A 82 -14.62 -5.14 22.01
CA MET A 82 -13.92 -5.11 20.74
C MET A 82 -13.88 -3.70 20.17
N LEU A 83 -12.70 -3.27 19.72
CA LEU A 83 -12.52 -2.03 18.96
C LEU A 83 -11.75 -2.31 17.67
N THR A 84 -12.30 -1.84 16.55
CA THR A 84 -11.57 -1.74 15.29
C THR A 84 -10.87 -0.39 15.22
N CYS A 85 -9.55 -0.41 15.08
CA CYS A 85 -8.77 0.78 14.77
C CYS A 85 -8.78 0.95 13.25
N SER A 86 -9.85 1.53 12.71
CA SER A 86 -9.89 1.94 11.31
C SER A 86 -10.60 3.28 11.25
N ASP A 87 -9.83 4.35 11.08
CA ASP A 87 -10.41 5.65 10.75
C ASP A 87 -10.45 5.79 9.23
N GLY A 88 -11.60 6.26 8.74
CA GLY A 88 -11.87 6.31 7.30
C GLY A 88 -10.83 7.12 6.55
N PHE A 89 -10.12 6.48 5.61
CA PHE A 89 -10.31 6.75 4.18
C PHE A 89 -9.37 5.91 3.29
N VAL A 90 -8.24 5.39 3.79
CA VAL A 90 -7.38 4.50 3.00
C VAL A 90 -6.59 3.59 3.95
N MET A 91 -7.00 2.33 4.08
CA MET A 91 -6.16 1.10 4.10
C MET A 91 -6.87 -0.07 4.82
N LYS A 92 -6.68 -1.27 4.25
CA LYS A 92 -7.18 -2.59 4.67
C LYS A 92 -6.48 -3.17 5.91
N GLU A 93 -5.70 -2.38 6.63
CA GLU A 93 -4.95 -2.84 7.79
C GLU A 93 -5.85 -2.76 9.03
N HIS A 94 -6.74 -3.74 9.17
CA HIS A 94 -7.64 -3.83 10.31
C HIS A 94 -6.87 -4.32 11.53
N LEU A 95 -6.36 -3.40 12.35
CA LEU A 95 -5.97 -3.75 13.71
C LEU A 95 -7.24 -3.82 14.57
N VAL A 96 -7.52 -5.01 15.11
CA VAL A 96 -8.67 -5.26 15.98
C VAL A 96 -8.20 -5.72 17.33
N LEU A 97 -8.66 -5.06 18.39
CA LEU A 97 -8.37 -5.43 19.76
C LEU A 97 -9.63 -6.01 20.40
N LEU A 98 -9.48 -7.17 21.04
CA LEU A 98 -10.52 -7.95 21.69
C LEU A 98 -10.13 -8.21 23.14
N TRP A 99 -11.07 -8.06 24.06
CA TRP A 99 -10.95 -8.48 25.45
C TRP A 99 -12.10 -9.38 25.82
N PHE A 100 -11.80 -10.48 26.51
CA PHE A 100 -12.75 -11.52 26.85
C PHE A 100 -12.85 -11.73 28.36
N ASN A 101 -14.08 -11.87 28.84
CA ASN A 101 -14.40 -12.21 30.22
C ASN A 101 -15.20 -13.51 30.32
N GLN A 102 -14.91 -14.29 31.36
CA GLN A 102 -15.57 -15.55 31.68
C GLN A 102 -16.68 -15.35 32.72
N GLU A 103 -17.72 -16.20 32.68
CA GLU A 103 -18.65 -16.38 33.80
C GLU A 103 -17.90 -16.88 35.05
N VAL A 104 -18.21 -16.31 36.21
CA VAL A 104 -17.65 -16.77 37.48
C VAL A 104 -18.61 -17.80 38.08
N GLN A 105 -18.15 -19.05 38.20
CA GLN A 105 -18.86 -20.06 38.99
C GLN A 105 -18.63 -19.81 40.48
N GLN A 106 -19.68 -19.45 41.23
CA GLN A 106 -19.61 -19.42 42.68
C GLN A 106 -19.61 -20.85 43.23
N LYS A 107 -18.46 -21.33 43.67
CA LYS A 107 -18.39 -22.54 44.51
C LYS A 107 -18.99 -22.23 45.88
N HIS A 108 -20.29 -22.45 46.05
CA HIS A 108 -20.90 -22.50 47.38
C HIS A 108 -20.65 -23.89 47.97
N THR A 109 -19.73 -24.01 48.93
CA THR A 109 -19.62 -25.24 49.73
C THR A 109 -20.86 -25.33 50.63
N LYS A 110 -21.89 -26.05 50.18
CA LYS A 110 -23.04 -26.39 51.04
C LYS A 110 -22.56 -27.34 52.16
N PRO A 111 -22.99 -27.15 53.43
CA PRO A 111 -22.84 -28.18 54.45
C PRO A 111 -23.57 -29.45 53.97
N ARG A 112 -22.96 -30.62 54.20
CA ARG A 112 -23.49 -31.94 53.81
C ARG A 112 -24.88 -32.16 54.41
N GLU A 113 -25.95 -31.97 53.64
CA GLU A 113 -27.26 -32.61 53.80
C GLU A 113 -28.22 -32.08 52.71
N THR A 114 -28.20 -32.66 51.50
CA THR A 114 -29.36 -32.84 50.59
C THR A 114 -28.92 -33.32 49.20
N TYR A 115 -29.57 -34.38 48.70
CA TYR A 115 -29.31 -35.04 47.41
C TYR A 115 -30.14 -34.45 46.25
N TRP A 116 -30.16 -33.13 46.10
CA TRP A 116 -30.74 -32.50 44.90
C TRP A 116 -29.63 -31.80 44.13
N PHE A 117 -29.41 -32.21 42.87
CA PHE A 117 -28.61 -31.46 41.92
C PHE A 117 -29.26 -30.10 41.70
N THR A 118 -28.82 -29.07 42.44
CA THR A 118 -29.13 -27.69 42.09
C THR A 118 -28.11 -27.25 41.05
N CYS A 119 -28.55 -26.97 39.81
CA CYS A 119 -27.74 -26.21 38.86
C CYS A 119 -27.32 -24.92 39.55
N GLU A 120 -26.01 -24.75 39.80
CA GLU A 120 -25.49 -23.52 40.37
C GLU A 120 -25.75 -22.38 39.37
N PRO A 121 -26.33 -21.24 39.80
CA PRO A 121 -26.58 -20.14 38.88
C PRO A 121 -25.25 -19.56 38.42
N THR A 122 -24.99 -19.58 37.12
CA THR A 122 -23.87 -18.88 36.51
C THR A 122 -24.11 -17.37 36.57
N ILE A 123 -23.14 -16.63 37.13
CA ILE A 123 -23.21 -15.17 37.24
C ILE A 123 -22.55 -14.59 35.97
N PRO A 124 -23.24 -13.68 35.24
CA PRO A 124 -22.65 -13.04 34.07
C PRO A 124 -21.40 -12.23 34.48
N PRO A 125 -20.46 -12.00 33.54
CA PRO A 125 -19.29 -11.19 33.81
C PRO A 125 -19.67 -9.75 34.19
N LEU A 126 -18.83 -9.12 35.00
CA LEU A 126 -19.03 -7.72 35.40
C LEU A 126 -19.11 -6.81 34.17
N PRO A 127 -20.02 -5.82 34.18
CA PRO A 127 -20.09 -4.83 33.12
C PRO A 127 -18.80 -4.00 33.06
N TRP A 128 -18.33 -3.75 31.85
CA TRP A 128 -17.17 -2.91 31.60
C TRP A 128 -17.44 -1.49 32.12
N SER A 129 -16.56 -0.99 32.98
CA SER A 129 -16.69 0.34 33.57
C SER A 129 -16.52 1.44 32.52
N GLU A 130 -17.07 2.64 32.78
CA GLU A 130 -16.89 3.78 31.87
C GLU A 130 -15.43 4.22 31.76
N THR A 131 -14.65 4.13 32.83
CA THR A 131 -13.21 4.43 32.82
C THR A 131 -12.45 3.44 31.94
N THR A 132 -12.84 2.16 31.97
CA THR A 132 -12.29 1.13 31.09
C THR A 132 -12.59 1.45 29.64
N LYS A 133 -13.85 1.74 29.30
CA LYS A 133 -14.26 2.09 27.93
C LYS A 133 -13.50 3.30 27.39
N GLU A 134 -13.28 4.30 28.24
CA GLU A 134 -12.53 5.51 27.86
C GLU A 134 -11.04 5.21 27.63
N ALA A 135 -10.42 4.44 28.52
CA ALA A 135 -9.02 4.00 28.34
C ALA A 135 -8.81 3.24 27.02
N VAL A 136 -9.78 2.39 26.63
CA VAL A 136 -9.69 1.66 25.36
C VAL A 136 -9.87 2.58 24.16
N LYS A 137 -10.74 3.61 24.23
CA LYS A 137 -10.86 4.63 23.17
C LYS A 137 -9.57 5.42 22.99
N GLU A 138 -8.95 5.85 24.08
CA GLU A 138 -7.68 6.59 24.06
C GLU A 138 -6.56 5.76 23.42
N LEU A 139 -6.49 4.47 23.75
CA LEU A 139 -5.54 3.56 23.11
C LEU A 139 -5.80 3.43 21.60
N ALA A 140 -7.05 3.25 21.18
CA ALA A 140 -7.40 3.19 19.76
C ALA A 140 -7.04 4.48 19.02
N HIS A 141 -7.28 5.64 19.65
CA HIS A 141 -6.93 6.95 19.10
C HIS A 141 -5.41 7.12 18.96
N GLY A 142 -4.63 6.71 19.97
CA GLY A 142 -3.17 6.75 19.92
C GLY A 142 -2.58 5.87 18.82
N ILE A 143 -3.16 4.69 18.57
CA ILE A 143 -2.76 3.80 17.48
C ILE A 143 -3.04 4.45 16.12
N ALA A 144 -4.26 4.98 15.92
CA ALA A 144 -4.64 5.64 14.68
C ALA A 144 -3.74 6.84 14.36
N MET A 145 -3.42 7.67 15.37
CA MET A 145 -2.48 8.78 15.22
C MET A 145 -1.06 8.32 14.85
N HIS A 146 -0.58 7.23 15.44
CA HIS A 146 0.74 6.69 15.15
C HIS A 146 0.85 6.19 13.71
N GLU A 147 -0.18 5.47 13.23
CA GLU A 147 -0.26 5.00 11.85
C GLU A 147 -0.38 6.15 10.85
N ALA A 148 -1.23 7.14 11.12
CA ALA A 148 -1.36 8.34 10.29
C ALA A 148 -0.02 9.09 10.15
N ARG A 149 0.71 9.24 11.25
CA ARG A 149 2.04 9.88 11.25
C ARG A 149 3.05 9.10 10.42
N LYS A 150 3.05 7.77 10.53
CA LYS A 150 3.93 6.89 9.76
C LYS A 150 3.59 6.90 8.26
N ASN A 151 2.31 6.98 7.91
CA ASN A 151 1.88 7.05 6.52
C ASN A 151 2.26 8.40 5.89
N SER A 152 2.14 9.51 6.63
CA SER A 152 2.59 10.83 6.17
C SER A 152 4.09 10.84 5.86
N THR A 153 4.95 10.35 6.77
CA THR A 153 6.40 10.36 6.53
C THR A 153 6.82 9.49 5.34
N ARG A 154 6.11 8.37 5.10
CA ARG A 154 6.34 7.54 3.91
C ARG A 154 5.91 8.25 2.64
N ALA A 155 4.77 8.94 2.65
CA ALA A 155 4.30 9.73 1.52
C ALA A 155 5.28 10.87 1.19
N ASP A 156 5.77 11.59 2.19
CA ASP A 156 6.73 12.68 2.04
C ASP A 156 8.04 12.19 1.41
N GLY A 157 8.58 11.05 1.89
CA GLY A 157 9.79 10.47 1.31
C GLY A 157 9.64 9.99 -0.14
N VAL A 158 8.46 9.51 -0.53
CA VAL A 158 8.17 9.15 -1.93
C VAL A 158 8.11 10.39 -2.81
N LEU A 159 7.48 11.47 -2.34
CA LEU A 159 7.41 12.73 -3.07
C LEU A 159 8.79 13.34 -3.28
N GLU A 160 9.64 13.34 -2.25
CA GLU A 160 11.02 13.83 -2.33
C GLU A 160 11.87 13.00 -3.30
N ALA A 161 11.74 11.67 -3.25
CA ALA A 161 12.40 10.78 -4.20
C ALA A 161 11.94 10.99 -5.64
N MET A 162 10.64 11.22 -5.87
CA MET A 162 10.09 11.53 -7.19
C MET A 162 10.64 12.86 -7.72
N GLN A 163 10.61 13.92 -6.91
CA GLN A 163 11.14 15.23 -7.31
C GLN A 163 12.64 15.17 -7.63
N THR A 164 13.41 14.48 -6.79
CA THR A 164 14.86 14.30 -6.99
C THR A 164 15.15 13.54 -8.28
N LYS A 165 14.39 12.48 -8.57
CA LYS A 165 14.51 11.70 -9.82
C LYS A 165 14.23 12.57 -11.04
N ASP A 166 13.20 13.40 -11.00
CA ASP A 166 12.81 14.25 -12.13
C ASP A 166 13.85 15.36 -12.37
N GLN A 167 14.35 15.98 -11.29
CA GLN A 167 15.42 16.98 -11.35
C GLN A 167 16.71 16.37 -11.93
N PHE A 168 17.08 15.16 -11.51
CA PHE A 168 18.25 14.45 -12.01
C PHE A 168 18.18 14.19 -13.51
N LEU A 169 17.06 13.65 -14.00
CA LEU A 169 16.89 13.35 -15.42
C LEU A 169 16.88 14.60 -16.29
N ALA A 170 16.23 15.68 -15.84
CA ALA A 170 16.24 16.95 -16.55
C ALA A 170 17.67 17.51 -16.68
N ASN A 171 18.43 17.53 -15.58
CA ASN A 171 19.80 18.05 -15.56
C ASN A 171 20.73 17.23 -16.45
N ILE A 172 20.73 15.91 -16.29
CA ILE A 172 21.57 15.00 -17.09
C ILE A 172 21.24 15.12 -18.58
N SER A 173 19.96 15.29 -18.93
CA SER A 173 19.58 15.48 -20.32
C SER A 173 20.19 16.74 -20.93
N HIS A 174 20.23 17.85 -20.19
CA HIS A 174 20.87 19.08 -20.65
C HIS A 174 22.40 18.96 -20.73
N GLU A 175 23.02 18.26 -19.78
CA GLU A 175 24.47 18.04 -19.76
C GLU A 175 24.96 17.09 -20.85
N ILE A 176 24.15 16.09 -21.25
CA ILE A 176 24.48 15.16 -22.35
C ILE A 176 24.22 15.81 -23.72
N ARG A 177 23.17 16.63 -23.82
CA ARG A 177 22.78 17.30 -25.07
C ARG A 177 23.91 18.14 -25.66
N THR A 178 24.60 18.91 -24.83
CA THR A 178 25.65 19.84 -25.27
C THR A 178 26.87 19.16 -25.92
N PRO A 179 27.54 18.17 -25.29
CA PRO A 179 28.63 17.45 -25.92
C PRO A 179 28.17 16.62 -27.13
N LEU A 180 26.95 16.08 -27.10
CA LEU A 180 26.42 15.28 -28.21
C LEU A 180 26.15 16.14 -29.46
N TYR A 181 25.60 17.35 -29.28
CA TYR A 181 25.49 18.32 -30.38
C TYR A 181 26.84 18.75 -30.94
N ALA A 182 27.86 18.91 -30.09
CA ALA A 182 29.20 19.24 -30.56
C ALA A 182 29.79 18.11 -31.42
N VAL A 183 29.66 16.85 -30.99
CA VAL A 183 30.10 15.68 -31.76
C VAL A 183 29.36 15.58 -33.10
N ASN A 184 28.04 15.78 -33.12
CA ASN A 184 27.26 15.78 -34.36
C ASN A 184 27.65 16.92 -35.30
N ALA A 185 27.81 18.14 -34.77
CA ALA A 185 28.21 19.29 -35.59
C ALA A 185 29.62 19.10 -36.18
N LEU A 186 30.56 18.58 -35.40
CA LEU A 186 31.91 18.25 -35.87
C LEU A 186 31.89 17.17 -36.94
N SER A 187 31.09 16.12 -36.77
CA SER A 187 30.98 15.05 -37.78
C SER A 187 30.35 15.57 -39.07
N GLU A 188 29.31 16.41 -39.00
CA GLU A 188 28.72 17.09 -40.14
C GLU A 188 29.73 17.97 -40.88
N LEU A 189 30.48 18.81 -40.16
CA LEU A 189 31.51 19.67 -40.75
C LEU A 189 32.60 18.86 -41.47
N CYS A 190 33.00 17.72 -40.90
CA CYS A 190 33.94 16.81 -41.55
C CYS A 190 33.35 16.14 -42.79
N LEU A 191 32.05 15.82 -42.82
CA LEU A 191 31.41 15.22 -44.00
C LEU A 191 31.36 16.16 -45.22
N VAL A 192 31.26 17.47 -44.99
CA VAL A 192 31.29 18.49 -46.07
C VAL A 192 32.71 18.89 -46.48
N ALA A 193 33.74 18.46 -45.75
CA ALA A 193 35.12 18.83 -46.04
C ALA A 193 35.63 18.19 -47.35
N PRO A 194 36.38 18.94 -48.19
CA PRO A 194 36.99 18.40 -49.38
C PRO A 194 38.09 17.37 -49.02
N ASN A 195 38.24 16.34 -49.86
CA ASN A 195 39.30 15.31 -49.75
C ASN A 195 39.22 14.35 -48.54
N VAL A 196 38.03 14.10 -47.98
CA VAL A 196 37.86 13.05 -46.97
C VAL A 196 37.83 11.66 -47.63
N PRO A 197 38.68 10.70 -47.21
CA PRO A 197 38.66 9.33 -47.72
C PRO A 197 37.29 8.67 -47.52
N GLN A 198 36.89 7.82 -48.47
CA GLN A 198 35.56 7.21 -48.48
C GLN A 198 35.25 6.40 -47.20
N GLU A 199 36.20 5.60 -46.70
CA GLU A 199 36.03 4.86 -45.44
C GLU A 199 35.80 5.79 -44.23
N VAL A 200 36.51 6.92 -44.16
CA VAL A 200 36.32 7.91 -43.09
C VAL A 200 34.96 8.58 -43.19
N ARG A 201 34.47 8.84 -44.41
CA ARG A 201 33.13 9.38 -44.66
C ARG A 201 32.04 8.43 -44.15
N GLU A 202 32.17 7.14 -44.41
CA GLU A 202 31.24 6.11 -43.93
C GLU A 202 31.22 6.05 -42.40
N HIS A 203 32.38 6.10 -41.74
CA HIS A 203 32.45 6.17 -40.27
C HIS A 203 31.81 7.45 -39.70
N LEU A 204 32.04 8.61 -40.33
CA LEU A 204 31.43 9.88 -39.92
C LEU A 204 29.91 9.87 -40.08
N GLN A 205 29.37 9.25 -41.13
CA GLN A 205 27.93 9.05 -41.31
C GLN A 205 27.36 8.20 -40.17
N VAL A 206 28.00 7.08 -39.85
CA VAL A 206 27.55 6.22 -38.73
C VAL A 206 27.57 6.97 -37.39
N ILE A 207 28.60 7.77 -37.13
CA ILE A 207 28.67 8.60 -35.91
C ILE A 207 27.52 9.62 -35.87
N ASN A 208 27.25 10.30 -36.98
CA ASN A 208 26.19 11.31 -37.08
C ASN A 208 24.79 10.67 -36.91
N GLU A 209 24.52 9.56 -37.60
CA GLU A 209 23.26 8.82 -37.48
C GLU A 209 23.04 8.32 -36.06
N SER A 210 24.10 7.80 -35.41
CA SER A 210 24.06 7.33 -34.03
C SER A 210 23.80 8.46 -33.04
N GLY A 211 24.48 9.60 -33.20
CA GLY A 211 24.28 10.77 -32.34
C GLY A 211 22.90 11.39 -32.51
N THR A 212 22.37 11.43 -33.73
CA THR A 212 21.01 11.90 -34.02
C THR A 212 19.96 10.97 -33.42
N SER A 213 20.15 9.66 -33.53
CA SER A 213 19.29 8.66 -32.89
C SER A 213 19.31 8.77 -31.37
N LEU A 214 20.48 8.97 -30.76
CA LEU A 214 20.63 9.14 -29.32
C LEU A 214 19.99 10.42 -28.80
N LEU A 215 20.09 11.53 -29.56
CA LEU A 215 19.37 12.78 -29.26
C LEU A 215 17.85 12.58 -29.29
N GLY A 216 17.35 11.79 -30.26
CA GLY A 216 15.94 11.40 -30.33
C GLY A 216 15.49 10.68 -29.07
N LEU A 217 16.19 9.59 -28.71
CA LEU A 217 15.91 8.83 -27.48
C LEU A 217 15.99 9.69 -26.21
N LEU A 218 16.97 10.58 -26.13
CA LEU A 218 17.12 11.51 -25.01
C LEU A 218 15.89 12.42 -24.89
N ASN A 219 15.41 12.95 -26.01
CA ASN A 219 14.21 13.80 -26.03
C ASN A 219 12.96 12.99 -25.68
N ASP A 220 12.82 11.75 -26.17
CA ASP A 220 11.70 10.87 -25.82
C ASP A 220 11.62 10.61 -24.31
N ILE A 221 12.76 10.39 -23.64
CA ILE A 221 12.83 10.23 -22.18
C ILE A 221 12.35 11.49 -21.45
N ILE A 222 12.72 12.68 -21.95
CA ILE A 222 12.27 13.95 -21.36
C ILE A 222 10.77 14.14 -21.59
N ASP A 223 10.27 13.84 -22.78
CA ASP A 223 8.86 14.04 -23.12
C ASP A 223 7.95 13.06 -22.39
N LEU A 224 8.38 11.81 -22.18
CA LEU A 224 7.69 10.86 -21.32
C LEU A 224 7.57 11.37 -19.88
N ARG A 225 8.59 12.05 -19.34
CA ARG A 225 8.52 12.69 -18.02
C ARG A 225 7.53 13.85 -17.98
N LYS A 226 7.51 14.70 -19.00
CA LYS A 226 6.50 15.78 -19.09
C LYS A 226 5.10 15.20 -19.16
N LEU A 227 4.91 14.09 -19.86
CA LEU A 227 3.63 13.38 -19.98
C LEU A 227 3.18 12.82 -18.63
N GLU A 228 4.05 12.13 -17.89
CA GLU A 228 3.76 11.61 -16.55
C GLU A 228 3.36 12.73 -15.57
N LEU A 229 3.96 13.91 -15.70
CA LEU A 229 3.68 15.08 -14.87
C LEU A 229 2.48 15.93 -15.37
N GLY A 230 1.83 15.55 -16.46
CA GLY A 230 0.75 16.32 -17.08
C GLY A 230 1.20 17.68 -17.64
N LYS A 231 2.51 17.87 -17.86
CA LYS A 231 3.14 19.11 -18.36
C LYS A 231 3.37 19.11 -19.87
N MET A 232 2.94 18.07 -20.59
CA MET A 232 3.06 18.02 -22.04
C MET A 232 2.12 19.05 -22.68
N GLN A 233 2.67 19.95 -23.50
CA GLN A 233 1.89 20.93 -24.25
C GLN A 233 1.85 20.52 -25.72
N LEU A 234 0.64 20.45 -26.27
CA LEU A 234 0.47 20.25 -27.71
C LEU A 234 0.78 21.55 -28.43
N GLN A 235 1.69 21.49 -29.40
CA GLN A 235 1.99 22.62 -30.27
C GLN A 235 1.27 22.41 -31.60
N LEU A 236 0.39 23.35 -31.95
CA LEU A 236 -0.16 23.45 -33.30
C LEU A 236 0.86 24.18 -34.17
N ILE A 237 1.40 23.47 -35.15
CA ILE A 237 2.33 24.01 -36.15
C ILE A 237 1.82 23.65 -37.54
N ASP A 238 2.05 24.55 -38.49
CA ASP A 238 1.81 24.26 -39.90
C ASP A 238 2.85 23.26 -40.39
N ILE A 239 2.39 22.17 -40.97
CA ILE A 239 3.24 21.13 -41.54
C ILE A 239 2.99 20.99 -43.04
N ASP A 240 4.07 20.86 -43.81
CA ASP A 240 3.98 20.40 -45.20
C ASP A 240 3.65 18.90 -45.18
N LEU A 241 2.36 18.59 -45.40
CA LEU A 241 1.88 17.22 -45.42
C LEU A 241 2.61 16.35 -46.46
N ILE A 242 2.95 16.90 -47.62
CA ILE A 242 3.60 16.16 -48.70
C ILE A 242 5.01 15.77 -48.27
N GLN A 243 5.76 16.72 -47.71
CA GLN A 243 7.11 16.46 -47.22
C GLN A 243 7.10 15.49 -46.03
N PHE A 244 6.18 15.67 -45.09
CA PHE A 244 6.03 14.79 -43.93
C PHE A 244 5.73 13.35 -44.35
N SER A 245 4.74 13.15 -45.22
CA SER A 245 4.38 11.81 -45.69
C SER A 245 5.51 11.14 -46.48
N ARG A 246 6.29 11.90 -47.27
CA ARG A 246 7.50 11.38 -47.94
C ARG A 246 8.53 10.88 -46.94
N SER A 247 8.80 11.65 -45.87
CA SER A 247 9.73 11.25 -44.81
C SER A 247 9.28 9.97 -44.10
N CYS A 248 7.98 9.84 -43.82
CA CYS A 248 7.42 8.61 -43.24
C CYS A 248 7.62 7.40 -44.16
N ILE A 249 7.32 7.53 -45.46
CA ILE A 249 7.56 6.44 -46.43
C ILE A 249 9.04 6.09 -46.51
N HIS A 250 9.92 7.10 -46.52
CA HIS A 250 11.36 6.90 -46.61
C HIS A 250 11.89 6.05 -45.44
N MET A 251 11.39 6.28 -44.23
CA MET A 251 11.76 5.52 -43.03
C MET A 251 11.46 4.02 -43.14
N TYR A 252 10.48 3.63 -43.97
CA TYR A 252 10.09 2.23 -44.18
C TYR A 252 10.54 1.65 -45.53
N LEU A 253 11.27 2.42 -46.36
CA LEU A 253 11.67 1.99 -47.70
C LEU A 253 12.37 0.63 -47.70
N GLN A 254 13.27 0.39 -46.74
CA GLN A 254 13.99 -0.87 -46.66
C GLN A 254 13.04 -2.06 -46.44
N HIS A 255 12.05 -1.92 -45.57
CA HIS A 255 11.01 -2.93 -45.33
C HIS A 255 10.05 -3.11 -46.49
N ILE A 256 9.65 -2.01 -47.14
CA ILE A 256 8.78 -2.01 -48.33
C ILE A 256 9.46 -2.78 -49.47
N THR A 257 10.75 -2.51 -49.69
CA THR A 257 11.57 -3.16 -50.73
C THR A 257 11.77 -4.64 -50.42
N GLN A 258 12.09 -5.01 -49.17
CA GLN A 258 12.22 -6.41 -48.75
C GLN A 258 10.94 -7.23 -48.93
N LYS A 259 9.77 -6.60 -48.76
CA LYS A 259 8.47 -7.26 -48.95
C LYS A 259 7.96 -7.21 -50.39
N GLY A 260 8.66 -6.53 -51.30
CA GLY A 260 8.24 -6.37 -52.70
C GLY A 260 6.96 -5.56 -52.86
N ILE A 261 6.65 -4.67 -51.91
CA ILE A 261 5.43 -3.83 -51.93
C ILE A 261 5.80 -2.48 -52.55
N GLN A 262 4.86 -1.83 -53.23
CA GLN A 262 5.05 -0.49 -53.78
C GLN A 262 4.30 0.53 -52.93
N ALA A 263 4.98 1.58 -52.47
CA ALA A 263 4.36 2.70 -51.76
C ALA A 263 4.12 3.85 -52.74
N VAL A 264 2.89 4.34 -52.81
CA VAL A 264 2.47 5.47 -53.64
C VAL A 264 1.90 6.54 -52.73
N LEU A 265 2.34 7.78 -52.94
CA LEU A 265 1.78 8.96 -52.30
C LEU A 265 0.97 9.71 -53.36
N GLU A 266 -0.36 9.70 -53.24
CA GLU A 266 -1.29 10.44 -54.11
C GLU A 266 -1.53 11.87 -53.63
#